data_AF-A0A1B6L1F2-F1
#
_entry.id   AF-A0A1B6L1F2-F1
#
_cell.length_a   1.000
_cell.length_b   1.000
_cell.length_c   1.000
_cell.angle_alpha   90.00
_cell.angle_beta   90.00
_cell.angle_gamma   90.00
#
_symmetry.space_group_name_H-M   'P 1'
#
loop_
_entity.id
_entity.type
_entity.pdbx_description
1 polymer ?
#
loop_
_entity_poly.entity_id
_entity_poly.type
_entity_poly.pdbx_seq_one_letter_code
_entity_poly.pdbx_strand_id
1 'polypeptide(L)'
;EVQAQNQEVIPELMATLGAYVCNLELPQLWVGPWPESLQCPACLPRLALAATHQLGPVAEWTQHHVHSLHVIVAGLELDSWRVLMNSPYKPLAALQPAAVRCLNASHLEVLSPEHISMIPTLSLQSLSSAQMEALSTEQLQAFNRTTRLSVPKNFLPVQKNVYYVAGTPSKASHRDFSSAFTIFVVAIVLRLCRSTTVVL
;
A
#
# COMPACT_ATOMS: atom_id res chain seq x y z
N GLU A 1 16.25 35.48 -10.42
CA GLU A 1 14.93 35.93 -9.93
C GLU A 1 13.87 34.83 -10.05
N VAL A 2 14.23 33.55 -9.84
CA VAL A 2 13.34 32.37 -9.93
C VAL A 2 13.15 31.76 -8.52
N GLN A 3 12.98 32.65 -7.52
CA GLN A 3 12.74 32.29 -6.11
C GLN A 3 11.32 32.71 -5.65
N ALA A 4 10.33 32.59 -6.53
CA ALA A 4 8.91 32.63 -6.17
C ALA A 4 8.29 31.28 -6.62
N GLN A 5 8.65 30.16 -6.00
CA GLN A 5 7.95 29.57 -4.83
C GLN A 5 6.42 29.67 -4.97
N ASN A 6 5.77 28.54 -5.29
CA ASN A 6 4.33 28.33 -5.55
C ASN A 6 3.80 28.71 -6.94
N GLN A 7 4.48 28.31 -8.02
CA GLN A 7 3.74 28.03 -9.25
C GLN A 7 2.91 26.76 -8.97
N GLU A 8 1.64 26.93 -8.60
CA GLU A 8 0.69 25.81 -8.62
C GLU A 8 0.77 25.15 -10.00
N VAL A 9 0.89 23.83 -10.04
CA VAL A 9 0.68 23.09 -11.28
C VAL A 9 -0.80 23.24 -11.60
N ILE A 10 -1.12 24.31 -12.32
CA ILE A 10 -2.50 24.70 -12.61
C ILE A 10 -3.15 23.52 -13.35
N PRO A 11 -4.42 23.17 -13.09
CA PRO A 11 -5.15 22.19 -13.89
C PRO A 11 -5.05 22.45 -15.41
N GLU A 12 -4.91 23.72 -15.80
CA GLU A 12 -4.59 24.14 -17.17
C GLU A 12 -3.25 23.62 -17.69
N LEU A 13 -2.19 23.61 -16.86
CA LEU A 13 -0.90 23.06 -17.24
C LEU A 13 -1.02 21.56 -17.53
N MET A 14 -1.76 20.84 -16.68
CA MET A 14 -2.00 19.40 -16.87
C MET A 14 -2.86 19.14 -18.11
N ALA A 15 -3.89 19.95 -18.34
CA ALA A 15 -4.75 19.86 -19.52
C ALA A 15 -4.01 20.21 -20.82
N THR A 16 -3.21 21.27 -20.82
CA THR A 16 -2.39 21.65 -21.99
C THR A 16 -1.34 20.59 -22.28
N LEU A 17 -0.60 20.12 -21.28
CA LEU A 17 0.34 19.01 -21.46
C LEU A 17 -0.37 17.76 -22.00
N GLY A 18 -1.54 17.41 -21.46
CA GLY A 18 -2.36 16.29 -21.94
C GLY A 18 -2.75 16.43 -23.41
N ALA A 19 -3.27 17.59 -23.83
CA ALA A 19 -3.69 17.83 -25.21
C ALA A 19 -2.49 17.82 -26.18
N TYR A 20 -1.42 18.55 -25.87
CA TYR A 20 -0.28 18.73 -26.79
C TYR A 20 0.67 17.54 -26.85
N VAL A 21 0.87 16.84 -25.73
CA VAL A 21 1.88 15.75 -25.64
C VAL A 21 1.26 14.38 -25.90
N CYS A 22 0.03 14.17 -25.44
CA CYS A 22 -0.68 12.89 -25.57
C CYS A 22 -1.73 12.87 -26.67
N ASN A 23 -1.96 13.98 -27.38
CA ASN A 23 -3.02 14.12 -28.38
C ASN A 23 -4.39 13.70 -27.80
N LEU A 24 -4.64 14.03 -26.54
CA LEU A 24 -5.92 13.76 -25.88
C LEU A 24 -6.94 14.77 -26.37
N GLU A 25 -8.08 14.29 -26.85
CA GLU A 25 -9.18 15.17 -27.23
C GLU A 25 -9.72 15.90 -25.99
N LEU A 26 -9.82 17.23 -26.11
CA LEU A 26 -10.20 18.19 -25.05
C LEU A 26 -11.42 17.79 -24.18
N PRO A 27 -12.46 17.06 -24.65
CA PRO A 27 -13.56 16.62 -23.79
C PRO A 27 -13.14 15.65 -22.67
N GLN A 28 -12.01 14.95 -22.80
CA GLN A 28 -11.47 14.02 -21.80
C GLN A 28 -10.63 14.73 -20.71
N LEU A 29 -10.33 16.02 -20.89
CA LEU A 29 -9.45 16.80 -20.00
C LEU A 29 -10.23 17.63 -18.96
N TRP A 30 -11.56 17.75 -19.11
CA TRP A 30 -12.43 18.58 -18.27
C TRP A 30 -13.27 17.80 -17.23
N VAL A 31 -13.09 16.48 -17.14
CA VAL A 31 -13.85 15.63 -16.20
C VAL A 31 -12.90 14.94 -15.23
N GLY A 32 -12.48 15.67 -14.19
CA GLY A 32 -11.83 15.07 -13.02
C GLY A 32 -10.45 14.45 -13.25
N PRO A 33 -9.87 13.80 -12.22
CA PRO A 33 -8.59 13.10 -12.35
C PRO A 33 -8.62 12.13 -13.53
N TRP A 34 -7.45 11.96 -14.19
CA TRP A 34 -7.23 11.00 -15.28
C TRP A 34 -8.11 9.76 -15.13
N PRO A 35 -8.83 9.33 -16.18
CA PRO A 35 -9.93 8.39 -16.06
C PRO A 35 -9.51 7.20 -15.20
N GLU A 36 -10.17 7.05 -14.04
CA GLU A 36 -9.86 6.06 -13.01
C GLU A 36 -9.92 4.60 -13.53
N SER A 37 -10.44 4.40 -14.75
CA SER A 37 -10.45 3.15 -15.50
C SER A 37 -9.04 2.73 -15.94
N LEU A 38 -8.26 2.24 -14.97
CA LEU A 38 -7.38 1.06 -15.07
C LEU A 38 -6.21 1.00 -16.06
N GLN A 39 -5.97 1.96 -16.95
CA GLN A 39 -4.73 1.94 -17.74
C GLN A 39 -3.95 3.25 -17.62
N CYS A 40 -2.66 3.08 -17.33
CA CYS A 40 -1.69 4.15 -17.39
C CYS A 40 -1.52 4.60 -18.84
N PRO A 41 -1.58 5.91 -19.13
CA PRO A 41 -1.50 6.39 -20.50
C PRO A 41 -0.14 6.06 -21.10
N ALA A 42 -0.11 5.54 -22.34
CA ALA A 42 1.15 5.18 -23.02
C ALA A 42 2.10 6.38 -23.20
N CYS A 43 1.57 7.61 -23.18
CA CYS A 43 2.32 8.85 -23.31
C CYS A 43 2.88 9.38 -21.97
N LEU A 44 2.69 8.67 -20.85
CA LEU A 44 3.14 9.09 -19.51
C LEU A 44 4.61 9.56 -19.49
N PRO A 45 5.57 8.89 -20.17
CA PRO A 45 6.96 9.34 -20.17
C PRO A 45 7.17 10.69 -20.85
N ARG A 46 6.43 10.96 -21.92
CA ARG A 46 6.50 12.24 -22.63
C ARG A 46 5.91 13.37 -21.79
N LEU A 47 4.84 13.08 -21.04
CA LEU A 47 4.26 14.03 -20.10
C LEU A 47 5.22 14.37 -18.97
N ALA A 48 5.88 13.35 -18.41
CA ALA A 48 6.86 13.54 -17.35
C ALA A 48 8.04 14.40 -17.85
N LEU A 49 8.55 14.13 -19.05
CA LEU A 49 9.58 14.96 -19.68
C LEU A 49 9.11 16.42 -19.84
N ALA A 50 7.90 16.64 -20.35
CA ALA A 50 7.36 17.98 -20.49
C ALA A 50 7.20 18.70 -19.13
N ALA A 51 6.80 17.98 -18.09
CA ALA A 51 6.75 18.52 -16.73
C ALA A 51 8.14 18.93 -16.21
N THR A 52 9.20 18.16 -16.49
CA THR A 52 10.58 18.56 -16.13
C THR A 52 11.05 19.81 -16.87
N HIS A 53 10.62 20.02 -18.11
CA HIS A 53 10.93 21.24 -18.85
C HIS A 53 10.22 22.47 -18.29
N GLN A 54 8.99 22.31 -17.79
CA GLN A 54 8.20 23.45 -17.30
C GLN A 54 8.48 23.79 -15.83
N LEU A 55 8.67 22.79 -14.98
CA LEU A 55 8.87 22.97 -13.53
C LEU A 55 10.34 23.06 -13.13
N GLY A 56 11.25 22.85 -14.06
CA GLY A 56 12.69 22.82 -13.79
C GLY A 56 13.17 21.47 -13.25
N PRO A 57 14.42 21.43 -12.75
CA PRO A 57 15.09 20.18 -12.41
C PRO A 57 14.37 19.43 -11.29
N VAL A 58 14.28 18.11 -11.45
CA VAL A 58 13.57 17.21 -10.51
C VAL A 58 14.13 17.26 -9.08
N ALA A 59 15.40 17.64 -8.92
CA ALA A 59 16.04 17.80 -7.62
C ALA A 59 15.33 18.85 -6.73
N GLU A 60 14.73 19.86 -7.35
CA GLU A 60 14.04 20.97 -6.68
C GLU A 60 12.54 20.67 -6.46
N TRP A 61 12.07 19.50 -6.89
CA TRP A 61 10.66 19.16 -6.75
C TRP A 61 10.30 18.90 -5.29
N THR A 62 9.26 19.60 -4.82
CA THR A 62 8.72 19.46 -3.48
C THR A 62 7.56 18.46 -3.45
N GLN A 63 7.08 18.14 -2.24
CA GLN A 63 5.83 17.39 -2.05
C GLN A 63 4.65 18.04 -2.79
N HIS A 64 4.58 19.37 -2.82
CA HIS A 64 3.52 20.08 -3.51
C HIS A 64 3.54 19.81 -5.03
N HIS A 65 4.72 19.81 -5.64
CA HIS A 65 4.87 19.48 -7.07
C HIS A 65 4.44 18.04 -7.35
N VAL A 66 4.92 17.07 -6.57
CA VAL A 66 4.56 15.65 -6.75
C VAL A 66 3.07 15.39 -6.52
N HIS A 67 2.47 16.05 -5.53
CA HIS A 67 1.02 15.96 -5.33
C HIS A 67 0.25 16.46 -6.56
N SER A 68 0.62 17.64 -7.05
CA SER A 68 -0.10 18.31 -8.14
C SER A 68 0.14 17.69 -9.51
N LEU A 69 1.22 16.92 -9.69
CA LEU A 69 1.51 16.17 -10.92
C LEU A 69 0.73 14.84 -11.02
N HIS A 70 0.11 14.37 -9.94
CA HIS A 70 -0.68 13.14 -9.92
C HIS A 70 0.07 11.95 -10.58
N VAL A 71 -0.55 11.32 -11.59
CA VAL A 71 -0.02 10.15 -12.30
C VAL A 71 1.25 10.43 -13.09
N ILE A 72 1.50 11.69 -13.51
CA ILE A 72 2.63 12.05 -14.39
C ILE A 72 3.98 11.66 -13.75
N VAL A 73 4.08 11.74 -12.43
CA VAL A 73 5.30 11.40 -11.68
C VAL A 73 5.77 9.98 -11.98
N ALA A 74 4.85 9.04 -12.24
CA ALA A 74 5.20 7.65 -12.54
C ALA A 74 5.82 7.46 -13.95
N GLY A 75 5.76 8.48 -14.81
CA GLY A 75 6.35 8.48 -16.14
C GLY A 75 7.77 9.02 -16.17
N LEU A 76 8.31 9.48 -15.04
CA LEU A 76 9.69 9.99 -14.98
C LEU A 76 10.65 8.93 -15.52
N GLU A 77 11.67 9.37 -16.24
CA GLU A 77 12.78 8.49 -16.60
C GLU A 77 13.50 8.01 -15.33
N LEU A 78 14.08 6.81 -15.39
CA LEU A 78 14.65 6.15 -14.21
C LEU A 78 15.74 7.00 -13.51
N ASP A 79 16.52 7.79 -14.26
CA ASP A 79 17.53 8.68 -13.68
C ASP A 79 16.88 9.88 -12.94
N SER A 80 15.85 10.47 -13.53
CA SER A 80 15.06 11.53 -12.88
C SER A 80 14.32 11.00 -11.64
N TRP A 81 13.83 9.76 -11.71
CA TRP A 81 13.22 9.07 -10.58
C TRP A 81 14.21 8.88 -9.42
N ARG A 82 15.45 8.47 -9.71
CA ARG A 82 16.51 8.38 -8.70
C ARG A 82 16.84 9.73 -8.06
N VAL A 83 16.85 10.80 -8.84
CA VAL A 83 17.03 12.17 -8.30
C VAL A 83 15.86 12.54 -7.38
N LEU A 84 14.62 12.24 -7.79
CA LEU A 84 13.43 12.51 -6.99
C LEU A 84 13.47 11.81 -5.62
N MET A 85 13.78 10.51 -5.61
CA MET A 85 13.79 9.71 -4.37
C MET A 85 14.83 10.20 -3.36
N ASN A 86 15.99 10.65 -3.84
CA ASN A 86 17.09 11.13 -3.01
C ASN A 86 17.02 12.64 -2.72
N SER A 87 15.92 13.31 -3.05
CA SER A 87 15.74 14.74 -2.83
C SER A 87 15.58 15.09 -1.35
N PRO A 88 16.16 16.21 -0.86
CA PRO A 88 15.99 16.66 0.52
C PRO A 88 14.53 17.03 0.86
N TYR A 89 13.69 17.28 -0.14
CA TYR A 89 12.29 17.70 0.05
C TYR A 89 11.31 16.54 0.31
N LYS A 90 11.81 15.30 0.37
CA LYS A 90 11.01 14.07 0.61
C LYS A 90 9.73 14.01 -0.25
N PRO A 91 9.83 14.18 -1.57
CA PRO A 91 8.67 14.28 -2.46
C PRO A 91 7.80 13.01 -2.46
N LEU A 92 8.37 11.84 -2.15
CA LEU A 92 7.65 10.56 -2.09
C LEU A 92 6.50 10.53 -1.09
N ALA A 93 6.54 11.38 -0.05
CA ALA A 93 5.46 11.49 0.94
C ALA A 93 4.15 12.04 0.34
N ALA A 94 4.21 12.67 -0.83
CA ALA A 94 3.05 13.20 -1.55
C ALA A 94 2.62 12.35 -2.74
N LEU A 95 3.24 11.19 -2.94
CA LEU A 95 2.94 10.30 -4.06
C LEU A 95 1.51 9.76 -3.92
N GLN A 96 0.72 9.88 -4.99
CA GLN A 96 -0.69 9.49 -4.98
C GLN A 96 -0.91 8.04 -5.44
N PRO A 97 -2.04 7.42 -5.06
CA PRO A 97 -2.40 6.06 -5.49
C PRO A 97 -2.40 5.87 -7.01
N ALA A 98 -2.89 6.86 -7.77
CA ALA A 98 -2.91 6.80 -9.23
C ALA A 98 -1.50 6.69 -9.84
N ALA A 99 -0.51 7.40 -9.27
CA ALA A 99 0.87 7.31 -9.70
C ALA A 99 1.47 5.94 -9.38
N VAL A 100 1.23 5.42 -8.16
CA VAL A 100 1.75 4.11 -7.74
C VAL A 100 1.28 2.99 -8.66
N ARG A 101 0.01 3.00 -9.08
CA ARG A 101 -0.53 2.06 -10.07
C ARG A 101 0.17 2.09 -11.42
N CYS A 102 0.85 3.18 -11.74
CA CYS A 102 1.54 3.40 -13.01
C CYS A 102 3.05 3.28 -12.95
N LEU A 103 3.61 2.95 -11.79
CA LEU A 103 5.03 2.65 -11.68
C LEU A 103 5.34 1.33 -12.42
N ASN A 104 6.36 1.36 -13.27
CA ASN A 104 6.89 0.16 -13.90
C ASN A 104 7.80 -0.62 -12.91
N ALA A 105 8.18 -1.84 -13.30
CA ALA A 105 9.07 -2.67 -12.49
C ALA A 105 10.41 -1.98 -12.18
N SER A 106 10.99 -1.25 -13.14
CA SER A 106 12.26 -0.55 -12.96
C SER A 106 12.20 0.56 -11.90
N HIS A 107 11.09 1.29 -11.80
CA HIS A 107 10.88 2.30 -10.75
C HIS A 107 10.74 1.67 -9.38
N LEU A 108 10.10 0.51 -9.31
CA LEU A 108 9.91 -0.23 -8.06
C LEU A 108 11.20 -0.88 -7.59
N GLU A 109 11.97 -1.49 -8.48
CA GLU A 109 13.23 -2.19 -8.18
C GLU A 109 14.27 -1.27 -7.52
N VAL A 110 14.32 0.02 -7.91
CA VAL A 110 15.29 0.98 -7.34
C VAL A 110 14.87 1.58 -6.00
N LEU A 111 13.66 1.31 -5.49
CA LEU A 111 13.22 1.79 -4.18
C LEU A 111 13.97 1.05 -3.06
N SER A 112 14.49 1.77 -2.08
CA SER A 112 15.04 1.14 -0.87
C SER A 112 13.93 0.94 0.18
N PRO A 113 14.14 0.09 1.19
CA PRO A 113 13.24 -0.02 2.34
C PRO A 113 12.89 1.33 2.98
N GLU A 114 13.86 2.25 3.03
CA GLU A 114 13.69 3.61 3.55
C GLU A 114 12.76 4.42 2.65
N HIS A 115 12.93 4.37 1.33
CA HIS A 115 12.03 5.06 0.39
C HIS A 115 10.59 4.54 0.49
N ILE A 116 10.41 3.21 0.63
CA ILE A 116 9.08 2.60 0.81
C ILE A 116 8.41 3.10 2.08
N SER A 117 9.17 3.29 3.16
CA SER A 117 8.63 3.83 4.41
C SER A 117 8.18 5.30 4.31
N MET A 118 8.65 6.04 3.30
CA MET A 118 8.26 7.43 3.06
C MET A 118 6.95 7.54 2.27
N ILE A 119 6.56 6.51 1.51
CA ILE A 119 5.35 6.54 0.67
C ILE A 119 4.12 6.35 1.57
N PRO A 120 3.02 7.12 1.36
CA PRO A 120 1.80 6.96 2.12
C PRO A 120 1.22 5.54 2.00
N THR A 121 0.74 4.99 3.11
CA THR A 121 0.14 3.65 3.16
C THR A 121 -1.02 3.49 2.18
N LEU A 122 -1.86 4.52 2.01
CA LEU A 122 -2.97 4.50 1.04
C LEU A 122 -2.49 4.37 -0.41
N SER A 123 -1.35 4.99 -0.74
CA SER A 123 -0.76 4.88 -2.06
C SER A 123 -0.12 3.51 -2.27
N LEU A 124 0.57 2.99 -1.26
CA LEU A 124 1.13 1.63 -1.29
C LEU A 124 0.06 0.54 -1.47
N GLN A 125 -1.12 0.70 -0.87
CA GLN A 125 -2.25 -0.23 -1.03
C GLN A 125 -2.81 -0.28 -2.47
N SER A 126 -2.45 0.67 -3.32
CA SER A 126 -2.88 0.69 -4.73
C SER A 126 -1.99 -0.11 -5.67
N LEU A 127 -0.88 -0.70 -5.19
CA LEU A 127 -0.04 -1.59 -5.99
C LEU A 127 -0.85 -2.77 -6.53
N SER A 128 -0.63 -3.09 -7.80
CA SER A 128 -1.18 -4.29 -8.43
C SER A 128 -0.41 -5.55 -8.03
N SER A 129 -1.01 -6.73 -8.25
CA SER A 129 -0.35 -8.02 -7.99
C SER A 129 0.95 -8.17 -8.78
N ALA A 130 0.96 -7.78 -10.05
CA ALA A 130 2.15 -7.83 -10.91
C ALA A 130 3.27 -6.91 -10.40
N GLN A 131 2.92 -5.74 -9.85
CA GLN A 131 3.91 -4.84 -9.24
C GLN A 131 4.46 -5.39 -7.93
N MET A 132 3.63 -6.06 -7.11
CA MET A 132 4.09 -6.73 -5.89
C MET A 132 5.03 -7.90 -6.19
N GLU A 133 4.81 -8.64 -7.27
CA GLU A 133 5.69 -9.72 -7.73
C GLU A 133 7.06 -9.21 -8.21
N ALA A 134 7.14 -7.96 -8.68
CA ALA A 134 8.38 -7.34 -9.11
C ALA A 134 9.25 -6.81 -7.94
N LEU A 135 8.75 -6.80 -6.71
CA LEU A 135 9.49 -6.32 -5.54
C LEU A 135 10.45 -7.36 -4.98
N SER A 136 11.59 -6.91 -4.46
CA SER A 136 12.54 -7.75 -3.72
C SER A 136 12.00 -8.17 -2.35
N THR A 137 12.64 -9.15 -1.74
CA THR A 137 12.34 -9.61 -0.37
C THR A 137 12.40 -8.50 0.66
N GLU A 138 13.43 -7.66 0.59
CA GLU A 138 13.68 -6.57 1.53
C GLU A 138 12.62 -5.48 1.37
N GLN A 139 12.25 -5.18 0.12
CA GLN A 139 11.19 -4.22 -0.22
C GLN A 139 9.82 -4.71 0.28
N LEU A 140 9.50 -6.00 0.11
CA LEU A 140 8.27 -6.61 0.63
C LEU A 140 8.20 -6.58 2.16
N GLN A 141 9.33 -6.80 2.84
CA GLN A 141 9.40 -6.66 4.30
C GLN A 141 9.17 -5.21 4.74
N ALA A 142 9.76 -4.24 4.05
CA ALA A 142 9.54 -2.82 4.30
C ALA A 142 8.07 -2.45 4.08
N PHE A 143 7.49 -2.88 2.97
CA PHE A 143 6.08 -2.71 2.66
C PHE A 143 5.18 -3.26 3.77
N ASN A 144 5.44 -4.48 4.27
CA ASN A 144 4.67 -5.10 5.35
C ASN A 144 4.74 -4.27 6.65
N ARG A 145 5.95 -3.80 7.01
CA ARG A 145 6.13 -2.92 8.18
C ARG A 145 5.31 -1.63 8.05
N THR A 146 5.29 -1.04 6.86
CA THR A 146 4.58 0.23 6.57
C THR A 146 3.06 0.05 6.43
N THR A 147 2.59 -1.09 5.92
CA THR A 147 1.16 -1.27 5.58
C THR A 147 0.35 -1.99 6.65
N ARG A 148 0.99 -2.65 7.63
CA ARG A 148 0.32 -3.28 8.80
C ARG A 148 -0.89 -4.16 8.44
N LEU A 149 -0.95 -4.68 7.22
CA LEU A 149 -1.88 -5.69 6.73
C LEU A 149 -1.05 -6.82 6.14
N SER A 150 -1.34 -8.06 6.56
CA SER A 150 -0.62 -9.26 6.15
C SER A 150 -0.56 -9.38 4.62
N VAL A 151 0.65 -9.45 4.06
CA VAL A 151 0.86 -10.00 2.72
C VAL A 151 0.40 -11.46 2.73
N PRO A 152 -0.41 -11.93 1.75
CA PRO A 152 -0.73 -13.35 1.64
C PRO A 152 0.58 -14.16 1.57
N LYS A 153 0.71 -15.16 2.46
CA LYS A 153 1.95 -15.93 2.75
C LYS A 153 2.63 -16.58 1.53
N ASN A 154 1.99 -16.54 0.36
CA ASN A 154 2.46 -17.16 -0.87
C ASN A 154 3.49 -16.33 -1.64
N PHE A 155 3.70 -15.06 -1.30
CA PHE A 155 4.59 -14.14 -2.04
C PHE A 155 5.96 -13.88 -1.36
N LEU A 156 6.24 -14.50 -0.22
CA LEU A 156 7.61 -14.50 0.31
C LEU A 156 8.35 -15.68 -0.33
N PRO A 157 9.58 -15.52 -0.85
CA PRO A 157 10.41 -16.68 -1.09
C PRO A 157 10.56 -17.41 0.23
N VAL A 158 10.27 -18.71 0.19
CA VAL A 158 10.41 -19.62 1.31
C VAL A 158 11.82 -19.45 1.86
N GLN A 159 11.96 -18.77 3.00
CA GLN A 159 13.17 -18.87 3.82
C GLN A 159 13.19 -20.31 4.31
N LYS A 160 13.83 -21.17 3.53
CA LYS A 160 14.19 -22.52 3.95
C LYS A 160 15.12 -22.35 5.16
N ASN A 161 14.60 -22.81 6.30
CA ASN A 161 15.34 -23.22 7.49
C ASN A 161 15.52 -22.13 8.55
N VAL A 162 14.71 -22.17 9.62
CA VAL A 162 15.20 -22.29 11.02
C VAL A 162 14.11 -23.00 11.84
N TYR A 163 14.41 -24.20 12.34
CA TYR A 163 13.64 -24.86 13.38
C TYR A 163 13.88 -24.13 14.70
N TYR A 164 12.83 -23.65 15.36
CA TYR A 164 12.89 -23.42 16.81
C TYR A 164 12.09 -24.51 17.51
N VAL A 165 12.86 -25.37 18.18
CA VAL A 165 12.42 -26.42 19.09
C VAL A 165 11.66 -25.75 20.23
N ALA A 166 10.36 -26.00 20.35
CA ALA A 166 9.60 -25.59 21.52
C ALA A 166 10.02 -26.48 22.70
N GLY A 167 10.81 -25.92 23.62
CA GLY A 167 11.05 -26.51 24.93
C GLY A 167 9.78 -26.48 25.78
N THR A 168 9.43 -27.60 26.42
CA THR A 168 8.60 -27.62 27.64
C THR A 168 9.51 -27.36 28.86
N PRO A 169 9.05 -26.93 30.07
CA PRO A 169 7.67 -26.90 30.61
C PRO A 169 7.29 -25.63 31.45
N SER A 170 6.02 -25.46 31.82
CA SER A 170 5.61 -25.14 33.21
C SER A 170 4.08 -25.15 33.38
N LYS A 171 3.62 -25.82 34.45
CA LYS A 171 2.25 -25.82 34.97
C LYS A 171 1.95 -24.46 35.62
N ALA A 172 0.74 -23.91 35.43
CA ALA A 172 -0.10 -23.38 36.52
C ALA A 172 -1.47 -22.87 36.03
N SER A 173 -2.51 -23.47 36.62
CA SER A 173 -3.73 -22.82 37.15
C SER A 173 -4.65 -22.02 36.23
N HIS A 174 -5.80 -22.60 35.87
CA HIS A 174 -7.07 -21.88 35.95
C HIS A 174 -8.17 -22.79 36.51
N ARG A 175 -8.72 -22.35 37.64
CA ARG A 175 -9.87 -22.89 38.37
C ARG A 175 -11.18 -22.43 37.70
N ASP A 176 -12.15 -23.35 37.72
CA ASP A 176 -13.60 -23.14 37.89
C ASP A 176 -14.38 -22.28 36.87
N PHE A 177 -15.25 -22.95 36.07
CA PHE A 177 -16.70 -22.69 36.02
C PHE A 177 -17.39 -23.66 35.04
N SER A 178 -18.13 -24.65 35.54
CA SER A 178 -19.44 -25.12 34.99
C SER A 178 -19.85 -26.43 35.67
N SER A 179 -20.27 -26.33 36.94
CA SER A 179 -20.89 -27.40 37.72
C SER A 179 -22.31 -26.97 38.06
N ALA A 180 -23.20 -26.96 37.06
CA ALA A 180 -24.64 -26.78 37.27
C ALA A 180 -25.48 -27.89 36.58
N PHE A 181 -24.89 -28.65 35.66
CA PHE A 181 -25.61 -29.68 34.91
C PHE A 181 -25.64 -31.05 35.62
N THR A 182 -24.69 -31.33 36.51
CA THR A 182 -24.59 -32.63 37.22
C THR A 182 -25.52 -32.75 38.43
N ILE A 183 -25.89 -31.65 39.08
CA ILE A 183 -26.76 -31.67 40.27
C ILE A 183 -28.22 -31.93 39.90
N PHE A 184 -28.67 -31.47 38.72
CA PHE A 184 -30.07 -31.62 38.30
C PHE A 184 -30.40 -33.08 37.92
N VAL A 185 -29.47 -33.81 37.31
CA VAL A 185 -29.66 -35.21 36.90
C VAL A 185 -29.73 -36.13 38.12
N VAL A 186 -28.90 -35.91 39.15
CA VAL A 186 -28.90 -36.73 40.37
C VAL A 186 -30.19 -36.51 41.19
N ALA A 187 -30.73 -35.28 41.23
CA ALA A 187 -31.98 -34.99 41.92
C ALA A 187 -33.22 -35.63 41.25
N ILE A 188 -33.23 -35.75 39.91
CA ILE A 188 -34.32 -36.43 39.17
C ILE A 188 -34.29 -37.94 39.42
N VAL A 189 -33.10 -38.57 39.38
CA VAL A 189 -32.94 -40.01 39.63
C VAL A 189 -33.31 -40.39 41.06
N LEU A 190 -32.95 -39.55 42.05
CA LEU A 190 -33.33 -39.79 43.45
C LEU A 190 -34.84 -39.59 43.72
N ARG A 191 -35.53 -38.71 42.98
CA ARG A 191 -37.00 -38.58 43.08
C ARG A 191 -37.75 -39.74 42.44
N LEU A 192 -37.21 -40.35 41.38
CA LEU A 192 -37.81 -41.52 40.73
C LEU A 192 -37.59 -42.81 41.53
N CYS A 193 -36.42 -43.00 42.17
CA CYS A 193 -36.17 -44.17 43.03
C CYS A 193 -36.98 -44.19 44.34
N ARG A 194 -37.42 -43.02 44.86
CA ARG A 194 -38.18 -42.95 46.11
C ARG A 194 -39.68 -43.22 45.94
N SER A 195 -40.20 -43.24 44.70
CA SER A 195 -41.63 -43.42 44.43
C SER A 195 -42.06 -44.87 44.18
N THR A 196 -41.13 -45.82 44.03
CA THR A 196 -41.43 -47.22 43.70
C THR A 196 -41.30 -48.19 44.88
N THR A 197 -41.17 -47.70 46.11
CA THR A 197 -41.08 -48.56 47.33
C THR A 197 -42.29 -48.46 48.25
N VAL A 198 -43.41 -47.90 47.78
CA VAL A 198 -44.70 -47.90 48.50
C VAL A 198 -45.81 -48.21 47.52
N VAL A 199 -46.12 -49.49 47.35
CA VAL A 199 -47.44 -50.13 47.21
C VAL A 199 -47.21 -51.56 46.66
N LEU A 200 -47.71 -52.52 47.45
CA LEU A 200 -47.85 -53.97 47.28
C LEU A 200 -47.38 -54.63 45.97
#